data_AF-A0A165BDI4-F1
#
_entry.id   AF-A0A165BDI4-F1
#
_cell.length_a   1.000
_cell.length_b   1.000
_cell.length_c   1.000
_cell.angle_alpha   90.00
_cell.angle_beta   90.00
_cell.angle_gamma   90.00
#
_symmetry.space_group_name_H-M   'P 1'
#
loop_
_entity.id
_entity.type
_entity.pdbx_description
1 polymer ?
#
loop_
_entity_poly.entity_id
_entity_poly.type
_entity_poly.pdbx_seq_one_letter_code
_entity_poly.pdbx_strand_id
1 'polypeptide(L)'
;MLTWCSGAFGIGVNENITEVYIWLCQNWIPGDEIFLFGFSRGAYTARAVAGLVHHMGLLDRANLDNFHRVYHLFQMRDQKDHKQHWEEWANENLSTAGGDSERPVRAPGQVKLKVVGVFDTVQSQGIPRTHWIKNPSYNKKYAFHDAFISNSVENAFHVLALDEFRPSFSPTLWFKPTDGSNKTVLRQTWFCGAHSDAGGSYDDAEPYDTSDLSLLWML
;
A
#
# COMPACT_ATOMS: atom_id res chain seq x y z
N MET A 1 15.10 -24.80 -23.69
CA MET A 1 15.52 -24.64 -22.28
C MET A 1 14.52 -23.67 -21.65
N LEU A 2 13.54 -24.21 -20.93
CA LEU A 2 12.41 -23.47 -20.34
C LEU A 2 12.81 -23.05 -18.91
N THR A 3 13.11 -21.77 -18.71
CA THR A 3 13.49 -21.27 -17.38
C THR A 3 12.26 -20.77 -16.63
N TRP A 4 11.93 -21.52 -15.58
CA TRP A 4 10.96 -21.23 -14.54
C TRP A 4 11.42 -20.04 -13.69
N CYS A 5 10.95 -18.82 -13.97
CA CYS A 5 11.16 -17.64 -13.10
C CYS A 5 9.91 -16.76 -13.00
N SER A 6 8.69 -17.31 -12.95
CA SER A 6 7.47 -16.49 -12.83
C SER A 6 6.62 -16.73 -11.58
N GLY A 7 7.00 -17.69 -10.71
CA GLY A 7 6.24 -18.03 -9.49
C GLY A 7 6.70 -17.34 -8.20
N ALA A 8 7.96 -16.88 -8.13
CA ALA A 8 8.56 -16.35 -6.89
C ALA A 8 8.30 -14.85 -6.64
N PHE A 9 7.81 -14.10 -7.64
CA PHE A 9 7.74 -12.64 -7.59
C PHE A 9 6.50 -12.07 -6.89
N GLY A 10 5.37 -12.77 -6.93
CA GLY A 10 4.13 -12.39 -6.22
C GLY A 10 4.08 -12.86 -4.76
N ILE A 11 4.80 -13.93 -4.46
CA ILE A 11 5.03 -14.45 -3.11
C ILE A 11 5.71 -13.34 -2.29
N GLY A 12 6.91 -12.90 -2.69
CA GLY A 12 7.73 -11.94 -1.92
C GLY A 12 7.04 -10.63 -1.53
N VAL A 13 6.11 -10.11 -2.33
CA VAL A 13 5.37 -8.88 -2.01
C VAL A 13 4.37 -9.10 -0.89
N ASN A 14 3.67 -10.24 -0.87
CA ASN A 14 2.71 -10.56 0.19
C ASN A 14 3.41 -10.83 1.53
N GLU A 15 4.60 -11.46 1.50
CA GLU A 15 5.40 -11.60 2.72
C GLU A 15 5.83 -10.24 3.25
N ASN A 16 6.36 -9.35 2.40
CA ASN A 16 6.74 -7.99 2.82
C ASN A 16 5.55 -7.21 3.43
N ILE A 17 4.36 -7.29 2.82
CA ILE A 17 3.15 -6.65 3.35
C ILE A 17 2.82 -7.21 4.74
N THR A 18 2.89 -8.53 4.89
CA THR A 18 2.60 -9.24 6.13
C THR A 18 3.59 -8.87 7.23
N GLU A 19 4.88 -8.91 6.93
CA GLU A 19 5.95 -8.59 7.87
C GLU A 19 5.86 -7.15 8.37
N VAL A 20 5.73 -6.18 7.45
CA VAL A 20 5.62 -4.76 7.82
C VAL A 20 4.38 -4.49 8.65
N TYR A 21 3.22 -5.06 8.28
CA TYR A 21 1.99 -4.86 9.04
C TYR A 21 2.04 -5.48 10.44
N ILE A 22 2.56 -6.71 10.57
CA ILE A 22 2.74 -7.37 11.86
C ILE A 22 3.71 -6.57 12.74
N TRP A 23 4.81 -6.09 12.16
CA TRP A 23 5.79 -5.27 12.88
C TRP A 23 5.15 -3.99 13.42
N LEU A 24 4.34 -3.29 12.61
CA LEU A 24 3.60 -2.11 13.07
C LEU A 24 2.65 -2.44 14.23
N CYS A 25 1.89 -3.52 14.14
CA CYS A 25 0.94 -3.92 15.19
C CYS A 25 1.64 -4.25 16.52
N GLN A 26 2.86 -4.80 16.46
CA GLN A 26 3.66 -5.17 17.62
C GLN A 26 4.38 -3.99 18.27
N ASN A 27 4.82 -2.99 17.49
CA ASN A 27 5.72 -1.94 17.96
C ASN A 27 5.05 -0.58 18.18
N TRP A 28 3.93 -0.30 17.52
CA TRP A 28 3.26 1.00 17.63
C TRP A 28 2.63 1.21 19.01
N ILE A 29 2.89 2.37 19.60
CA ILE A 29 2.22 2.87 20.80
C ILE A 29 1.49 4.19 20.53
N PRO A 30 0.45 4.54 21.32
CA PRO A 30 -0.23 5.83 21.14
C PRO A 30 0.73 7.01 21.22
N GLY A 31 0.65 7.89 20.23
CA GLY A 31 1.54 9.04 20.07
C GLY A 31 2.60 8.85 18.99
N ASP A 32 2.86 7.61 18.55
CA ASP A 32 3.79 7.35 17.45
C ASP A 32 3.22 7.82 16.12
N GLU A 33 4.07 8.48 15.33
CA GLU A 33 3.78 8.84 13.95
C GLU A 33 4.34 7.78 13.00
N ILE A 34 3.51 7.33 12.04
CA ILE A 34 3.91 6.29 11.08
C ILE A 34 4.28 6.95 9.75
N PHE A 35 5.49 6.68 9.30
CA PHE A 35 6.01 7.09 7.98
C PHE A 35 6.31 5.83 7.17
N LEU A 36 5.68 5.70 6.00
CA LEU A 36 5.91 4.58 5.09
C LEU A 36 6.57 5.07 3.81
N PHE A 37 7.69 4.46 3.45
CA PHE A 37 8.39 4.74 2.21
C PHE A 37 8.58 3.49 1.37
N GLY A 38 8.56 3.63 0.05
CA GLY A 38 8.84 2.51 -0.83
C GLY A 38 9.11 2.94 -2.26
N PHE A 39 9.95 2.18 -2.94
CA PHE A 39 10.24 2.32 -4.37
C PHE A 39 9.74 1.09 -5.13
N SER A 40 9.16 1.28 -6.32
CA SER A 40 8.79 0.18 -7.22
C SER A 40 7.79 -0.80 -6.59
N ARG A 41 8.15 -2.08 -6.44
CA ARG A 41 7.35 -3.06 -5.67
C ARG A 41 7.28 -2.77 -4.16
N GLY A 42 8.32 -2.11 -3.62
CA GLY A 42 8.31 -1.62 -2.25
C GLY A 42 7.27 -0.50 -2.07
N ALA A 43 7.07 0.34 -3.09
CA ALA A 43 5.99 1.33 -3.08
C ALA A 43 4.61 0.66 -3.02
N TYR A 44 4.40 -0.41 -3.80
CA TYR A 44 3.18 -1.22 -3.72
C TYR A 44 2.97 -1.79 -2.31
N THR A 45 4.04 -2.30 -1.69
CA THR A 45 4.02 -2.81 -0.31
C THR A 45 3.59 -1.72 0.68
N ALA A 46 4.21 -0.55 0.63
CA ALA A 46 3.89 0.59 1.50
C ALA A 46 2.41 1.01 1.37
N ARG A 47 1.90 1.07 0.14
CA ARG A 47 0.50 1.40 -0.15
C ARG A 47 -0.47 0.33 0.35
N ALA A 48 -0.15 -0.94 0.15
CA ALA A 48 -0.97 -2.05 0.62
C ALA A 48 -1.03 -2.07 2.16
N VAL A 49 0.09 -1.87 2.84
CA VAL A 49 0.14 -1.71 4.31
C VAL A 49 -0.70 -0.52 4.76
N ALA A 50 -0.62 0.62 4.07
CA ALA A 50 -1.46 1.78 4.37
C ALA A 50 -2.96 1.45 4.23
N GLY A 51 -3.33 0.65 3.24
CA GLY A 51 -4.69 0.11 3.08
C GLY A 51 -5.11 -0.81 4.21
N LEU A 52 -4.22 -1.69 4.69
CA LEU A 52 -4.49 -2.55 5.85
C LEU A 52 -4.74 -1.72 7.12
N VAL A 53 -3.88 -0.75 7.41
CA VAL A 53 -4.04 0.16 8.56
C VAL A 53 -5.35 0.94 8.44
N HIS A 54 -5.74 1.35 7.23
CA HIS A 54 -7.01 2.02 7.03
C HIS A 54 -8.22 1.14 7.37
N HIS A 55 -8.23 -0.10 6.90
CA HIS A 55 -9.39 -0.98 7.03
C HIS A 55 -9.45 -1.76 8.34
N MET A 56 -8.30 -2.10 8.92
CA MET A 56 -8.17 -2.94 10.11
C MET A 56 -7.64 -2.18 11.33
N GLY A 57 -7.13 -0.97 11.16
CA GLY A 57 -6.35 -0.33 12.22
C GLY A 57 -5.05 -1.09 12.46
N LEU A 58 -4.66 -1.23 13.73
CA LEU A 58 -3.56 -2.10 14.14
C LEU A 58 -4.10 -3.21 15.04
N LEU A 59 -3.92 -4.46 14.60
CA LEU A 59 -4.48 -5.60 15.32
C LEU A 59 -3.81 -5.78 16.69
N ASP A 60 -4.60 -6.25 17.64
CA ASP A 60 -4.08 -6.70 18.93
C ASP A 60 -3.45 -8.10 18.81
N ARG A 61 -2.83 -8.55 19.90
CA ARG A 61 -2.12 -9.84 19.91
C ARG A 61 -3.04 -11.02 19.57
N ALA A 62 -4.29 -11.00 20.04
CA ALA A 62 -5.25 -12.08 19.80
C ALA A 62 -5.58 -12.23 18.30
N ASN A 63 -5.77 -11.11 17.60
CA ASN A 63 -6.03 -11.14 16.16
C ASN A 63 -4.77 -11.36 15.32
N LEU A 64 -3.59 -10.94 15.81
CA LEU A 64 -2.30 -11.21 15.15
C LEU A 64 -1.95 -12.70 15.12
N ASP A 65 -2.26 -13.47 16.17
CA ASP A 65 -2.01 -14.92 16.19
C ASP A 65 -2.73 -15.65 15.04
N ASN A 66 -3.82 -15.07 14.53
CA ASN A 66 -4.59 -15.57 13.38
C ASN A 66 -4.43 -14.71 12.12
N PHE A 67 -3.35 -13.91 12.01
CA PHE A 67 -3.22 -12.89 10.98
C PHE A 67 -3.37 -13.44 9.56
N HIS A 68 -2.78 -14.59 9.22
CA HIS A 68 -2.91 -15.17 7.87
C HIS A 68 -4.36 -15.44 7.47
N ARG A 69 -5.19 -15.91 8.41
CA ARG A 69 -6.62 -16.14 8.18
C ARG A 69 -7.36 -14.82 7.99
N VAL A 70 -7.10 -13.85 8.86
CA VAL A 70 -7.70 -12.50 8.80
C VAL A 70 -7.32 -11.80 7.50
N TYR A 71 -6.05 -11.84 7.13
CA TYR A 71 -5.54 -11.25 5.90
C TYR A 71 -6.15 -11.91 4.67
N HIS A 72 -6.30 -13.23 4.66
CA HIS A 72 -7.01 -13.93 3.58
C HIS A 72 -8.47 -13.49 3.48
N LEU A 73 -9.19 -13.41 4.62
CA LEU A 73 -10.57 -12.94 4.65
C LEU A 73 -10.68 -11.51 4.10
N PHE A 74 -9.76 -10.63 4.51
CA PHE A 74 -9.66 -9.26 4.01
C PHE A 74 -9.41 -9.20 2.49
N GLN A 75 -8.50 -10.03 1.97
CA GLN A 75 -8.23 -10.12 0.53
C GLN A 75 -9.45 -10.58 -0.29
N MET A 76 -10.37 -11.33 0.32
CA MET A 76 -11.57 -11.83 -0.34
C MET A 76 -12.82 -10.94 -0.13
N ARG A 77 -12.73 -9.87 0.68
CA ARG A 77 -13.90 -9.09 1.14
C ARG A 77 -14.79 -8.49 0.05
N ASP A 78 -14.26 -8.21 -1.12
CA ASP A 78 -15.03 -7.65 -2.25
C ASP A 78 -15.73 -8.73 -3.10
N GLN A 79 -15.51 -10.00 -2.79
CA GLN A 79 -16.21 -11.13 -3.41
C GLN A 79 -17.55 -11.36 -2.73
N LYS A 80 -18.60 -11.57 -3.53
CA LYS A 80 -19.98 -11.66 -3.05
C LYS A 80 -20.16 -12.68 -1.92
N ASP A 81 -19.51 -13.83 -2.03
CA ASP A 81 -19.65 -14.93 -1.07
C ASP A 81 -18.83 -14.73 0.22
N HIS A 82 -17.82 -13.85 0.18
CA HIS A 82 -16.93 -13.58 1.31
C HIS A 82 -17.19 -12.22 1.98
N LYS A 83 -17.95 -11.33 1.33
CA LYS A 83 -18.26 -10.00 1.85
C LYS A 83 -18.94 -10.05 3.22
N GLN A 84 -19.96 -10.89 3.37
CA GLN A 84 -20.69 -11.03 4.63
C GLN A 84 -19.76 -11.56 5.74
N HIS A 85 -18.97 -12.59 5.45
CA HIS A 85 -18.00 -13.15 6.41
C HIS A 85 -16.98 -12.10 6.89
N TRP A 86 -16.51 -11.25 5.99
CA TRP A 86 -15.63 -10.13 6.35
C TRP A 86 -16.34 -9.12 7.25
N GLU A 87 -17.56 -8.69 6.88
CA GLU A 87 -18.33 -7.69 7.64
C GLU A 87 -18.67 -8.20 9.05
N GLU A 88 -19.07 -9.47 9.19
CA GLU A 88 -19.32 -10.11 10.48
C GLU A 88 -18.06 -10.10 11.36
N TRP A 89 -16.95 -10.61 10.83
CA TRP A 89 -15.68 -10.62 11.57
C TRP A 89 -15.22 -9.20 11.95
N ALA A 90 -15.31 -8.25 11.03
CA ALA A 90 -14.92 -6.87 11.26
C ALA A 90 -15.78 -6.21 12.36
N ASN A 91 -17.09 -6.43 12.33
CA ASN A 91 -18.01 -5.89 13.33
C ASN A 91 -17.76 -6.49 14.72
N GLU A 92 -17.31 -7.74 14.82
CA GLU A 92 -16.98 -8.38 16.09
C GLU A 92 -15.61 -7.95 16.64
N ASN A 93 -14.61 -7.79 15.78
CA ASN A 93 -13.21 -7.70 16.19
C ASN A 93 -12.61 -6.28 16.06
N LEU A 94 -13.17 -5.43 15.19
CA LEU A 94 -12.64 -4.08 14.94
C LEU A 94 -13.46 -2.97 15.61
N SER A 95 -14.72 -3.24 15.98
CA SER A 95 -15.65 -2.25 16.54
C SER A 95 -15.33 -1.83 17.99
N THR A 96 -14.45 -2.56 18.67
CA THR A 96 -14.14 -2.40 20.11
C THR A 96 -12.65 -2.34 20.43
N ALA A 97 -11.79 -2.06 19.43
CA ALA A 97 -10.33 -2.01 19.60
C ALA A 97 -9.80 -0.78 20.41
N GLY A 98 -10.46 -0.45 21.52
CA GLY A 98 -10.04 0.55 22.51
C GLY A 98 -11.20 1.37 23.06
N GLY A 99 -12.01 0.79 23.93
CA GLY A 99 -13.07 1.49 24.70
C GLY A 99 -12.81 1.59 26.20
N ASP A 100 -11.83 0.83 26.73
CA ASP A 100 -11.48 0.81 28.15
C ASP A 100 -10.04 1.29 28.37
N SER A 101 -9.80 1.90 29.53
CA SER A 101 -8.58 2.62 29.93
C SER A 101 -7.26 1.84 29.86
N GLU A 102 -7.31 0.51 29.64
CA GLU A 102 -6.13 -0.36 29.61
C GLU A 102 -5.68 -0.78 28.21
N ARG A 103 -6.49 -0.54 27.16
CA ARG A 103 -6.14 -0.93 25.79
C ARG A 103 -6.04 0.29 24.87
N PRO A 104 -4.85 0.55 24.29
CA PRO A 104 -4.67 1.68 23.39
C PRO A 104 -5.59 1.57 22.19
N VAL A 105 -6.15 2.71 21.83
CA VAL A 105 -7.09 2.91 20.72
C VAL A 105 -6.39 2.61 19.40
N ARG A 106 -6.72 1.47 18.78
CA ARG A 106 -6.05 0.95 17.57
C ARG A 106 -7.02 0.63 16.43
N ALA A 107 -8.30 1.00 16.56
CA ALA A 107 -9.33 0.64 15.59
C ALA A 107 -9.17 1.39 14.23
N PRO A 108 -9.85 0.90 13.17
CA PRO A 108 -9.93 1.60 11.89
C PRO A 108 -10.29 3.08 12.06
N GLY A 109 -9.55 3.94 11.37
CA GLY A 109 -9.76 5.40 11.39
C GLY A 109 -9.12 6.14 12.58
N GLN A 110 -8.71 5.43 13.63
CA GLN A 110 -8.08 6.01 14.82
C GLN A 110 -6.55 6.05 14.71
N VAL A 111 -5.95 5.07 14.02
CA VAL A 111 -4.53 5.10 13.65
C VAL A 111 -4.38 5.89 12.35
N LYS A 112 -3.49 6.89 12.39
CA LYS A 112 -3.16 7.75 11.24
C LYS A 112 -1.74 7.45 10.75
N LEU A 113 -1.60 7.47 9.43
CA LEU A 113 -0.33 7.41 8.72
C LEU A 113 0.08 8.84 8.41
N LYS A 114 1.18 9.28 8.98
CA LYS A 114 1.65 10.66 8.86
C LYS A 114 2.07 10.97 7.43
N VAL A 115 2.85 10.06 6.85
CA VAL A 115 3.34 10.14 5.48
C VAL A 115 3.30 8.75 4.83
N VAL A 116 2.86 8.71 3.58
CA VAL A 116 3.15 7.61 2.66
C VAL A 116 3.86 8.21 1.44
N GLY A 117 5.18 8.04 1.39
CA GLY A 117 6.05 8.54 0.33
C GLY A 117 6.48 7.42 -0.60
N VAL A 118 6.08 7.48 -1.86
CA VAL A 118 6.36 6.41 -2.82
C VAL A 118 7.08 6.90 -4.06
N PHE A 119 7.97 6.06 -4.57
CA PHE A 119 8.71 6.29 -5.80
C PHE A 119 8.27 5.28 -6.85
N ASP A 120 7.79 5.81 -7.97
CA ASP A 120 7.37 5.15 -9.20
C ASP A 120 6.71 3.78 -8.98
N THR A 121 5.51 3.80 -8.38
CA THR A 121 4.83 2.55 -7.98
C THR A 121 4.52 1.70 -9.20
N VAL A 122 5.12 0.51 -9.30
CA VAL A 122 4.79 -0.48 -10.34
C VAL A 122 3.99 -1.63 -9.79
N GLN A 123 3.04 -2.10 -10.59
CA GLN A 123 2.20 -3.23 -10.23
C GLN A 123 3.04 -4.52 -10.22
N SER A 124 2.87 -5.37 -9.20
CA SER A 124 3.55 -6.67 -9.16
C SER A 124 3.09 -7.56 -10.31
N GLN A 125 4.03 -8.04 -11.14
CA GLN A 125 3.76 -8.97 -12.24
C GLN A 125 3.12 -10.26 -11.69
N GLY A 126 1.82 -10.36 -11.88
CA GLY A 126 0.92 -11.30 -11.20
C GLY A 126 -0.49 -10.71 -11.03
N ILE A 127 -0.61 -9.38 -11.07
CA ILE A 127 -1.87 -8.64 -11.16
C ILE A 127 -2.03 -8.15 -12.61
N PRO A 128 -3.10 -8.55 -13.35
CA PRO A 128 -3.23 -8.26 -14.77
C PRO A 128 -3.22 -6.75 -15.08
N ARG A 129 -2.36 -6.36 -16.03
CA ARG A 129 -2.31 -5.02 -16.62
C ARG A 129 -3.64 -4.72 -17.30
N THR A 130 -4.50 -3.94 -16.65
CA THR A 130 -5.75 -3.52 -17.29
C THR A 130 -5.55 -2.15 -17.89
N HIS A 131 -5.06 -2.12 -19.13
CA HIS A 131 -5.15 -0.89 -19.90
C HIS A 131 -6.60 -0.58 -20.25
N TRP A 132 -7.51 -1.56 -20.41
CA TRP A 132 -8.90 -1.31 -20.84
C TRP A 132 -9.92 -2.06 -19.97
N ILE A 133 -10.73 -1.30 -19.23
CA ILE A 133 -11.90 -1.75 -18.47
C ILE A 133 -12.84 -2.55 -19.38
N LYS A 134 -12.99 -3.88 -19.18
CA LYS A 134 -14.19 -4.66 -19.61
C LYS A 134 -14.51 -5.93 -18.80
N ASN A 135 -13.72 -6.36 -17.79
CA ASN A 135 -14.08 -7.56 -17.01
C ASN A 135 -14.00 -7.34 -15.48
N PRO A 136 -15.14 -7.13 -14.79
CA PRO A 136 -15.18 -6.74 -13.37
C PRO A 136 -14.77 -7.82 -12.36
N SER A 137 -14.78 -9.10 -12.75
CA SER A 137 -14.72 -10.20 -11.77
C SER A 137 -13.31 -10.68 -11.41
N TYR A 138 -12.33 -10.59 -12.31
CA TYR A 138 -10.99 -11.17 -12.07
C TYR A 138 -9.98 -10.20 -11.48
N ASN A 139 -10.14 -8.88 -11.70
CA ASN A 139 -9.18 -7.87 -11.24
C ASN A 139 -9.58 -7.09 -9.98
N LYS A 140 -10.73 -7.45 -9.38
CA LYS A 140 -11.23 -6.81 -8.17
C LYS A 140 -10.33 -7.01 -6.94
N LYS A 141 -9.59 -8.13 -6.90
CA LYS A 141 -8.82 -8.57 -5.72
C LYS A 141 -7.68 -7.60 -5.32
N TYR A 142 -7.09 -6.87 -6.28
CA TYR A 142 -5.92 -6.02 -6.02
C TYR A 142 -5.95 -4.62 -6.68
N ALA A 143 -6.80 -4.40 -7.70
CA ALA A 143 -6.75 -3.15 -8.49
C ALA A 143 -7.51 -1.97 -7.85
N PHE A 144 -8.54 -2.22 -7.03
CA PHE A 144 -9.40 -1.15 -6.49
C PHE A 144 -8.89 -0.53 -5.18
N HIS A 145 -8.14 -1.27 -4.37
CA HIS A 145 -7.67 -0.76 -3.07
C HIS A 145 -6.41 0.09 -3.17
N ASP A 146 -5.66 -0.07 -4.26
CA ASP A 146 -4.39 0.62 -4.40
C ASP A 146 -4.58 1.99 -5.07
N ALA A 147 -5.52 2.10 -6.01
CA ALA A 147 -5.72 3.32 -6.80
C ALA A 147 -6.31 4.48 -5.99
N PHE A 148 -7.18 4.24 -5.01
CA PHE A 148 -7.82 5.30 -4.23
C PHE A 148 -7.16 5.50 -2.88
N ILE A 149 -6.81 6.75 -2.58
CA ILE A 149 -6.17 7.08 -1.31
C ILE A 149 -7.15 7.06 -0.15
N SER A 150 -6.71 6.49 0.98
CA SER A 150 -7.52 6.34 2.18
C SER A 150 -7.45 7.56 3.09
N ASN A 151 -8.51 7.80 3.87
CA ASN A 151 -8.57 8.89 4.85
C ASN A 151 -7.72 8.66 6.11
N SER A 152 -7.02 7.53 6.17
CA SER A 152 -6.04 7.26 7.23
C SER A 152 -4.66 7.84 6.90
N VAL A 153 -4.41 8.23 5.66
CA VAL A 153 -3.16 8.90 5.25
C VAL A 153 -3.33 10.41 5.33
N GLU A 154 -2.46 11.10 6.07
CA GLU A 154 -2.46 12.57 6.14
C GLU A 154 -1.78 13.19 4.93
N ASN A 155 -0.58 12.69 4.59
CA ASN A 155 0.23 13.19 3.49
C ASN A 155 0.67 12.02 2.59
N ALA A 156 0.39 12.14 1.30
CA ALA A 156 0.81 11.17 0.31
C ALA A 156 1.57 11.85 -0.81
N PHE A 157 2.79 11.37 -1.01
CA PHE A 157 3.72 11.90 -1.97
C PHE A 157 4.12 10.79 -2.93
N HIS A 158 4.02 11.05 -4.23
CA HIS A 158 4.34 10.09 -5.27
C HIS A 158 5.26 10.72 -6.31
N VAL A 159 6.49 10.24 -6.36
CA VAL A 159 7.42 10.51 -7.46
C VAL A 159 7.07 9.56 -8.61
N LEU A 160 7.01 10.07 -9.83
CA LEU A 160 6.71 9.30 -11.05
C LEU A 160 7.82 9.49 -12.08
N ALA A 161 8.23 8.41 -12.74
CA ALA A 161 9.20 8.47 -13.82
C ALA A 161 8.52 8.89 -15.13
N LEU A 162 8.95 10.02 -15.72
CA LEU A 162 8.38 10.55 -16.95
C LEU A 162 8.77 9.72 -18.18
N ASP A 163 10.03 9.25 -18.22
CA ASP A 163 10.63 8.63 -19.39
C ASP A 163 10.66 7.09 -19.29
N GLU A 164 9.85 6.51 -18.40
CA GLU A 164 9.69 5.06 -18.31
C GLU A 164 8.67 4.54 -19.33
N PHE A 165 9.18 4.09 -20.47
CA PHE A 165 8.35 3.61 -21.57
C PHE A 165 8.11 2.10 -21.54
N ARG A 166 8.78 1.33 -20.67
CA ARG A 166 8.60 -0.12 -20.64
C ARG A 166 7.19 -0.40 -20.15
N PRO A 167 6.37 -1.11 -20.93
CA PRO A 167 5.00 -1.39 -20.53
C PRO A 167 4.93 -2.05 -19.14
N SER A 168 5.81 -3.00 -18.82
CA SER A 168 5.81 -3.68 -17.52
C SER A 168 6.06 -2.76 -16.31
N PHE A 169 6.47 -1.52 -16.52
CA PHE A 169 6.75 -0.52 -15.49
C PHE A 169 5.77 0.67 -15.54
N SER A 170 4.62 0.53 -16.19
CA SER A 170 3.58 1.58 -16.16
C SER A 170 3.22 1.92 -14.71
N PRO A 171 3.26 3.21 -14.31
CA PRO A 171 3.05 3.59 -12.93
C PRO A 171 1.59 3.45 -12.53
N THR A 172 1.37 3.06 -11.27
CA THR A 172 0.04 2.96 -10.66
C THR A 172 -0.28 4.29 -9.97
N LEU A 173 -1.02 5.18 -10.63
CA LEU A 173 -1.38 6.48 -10.04
C LEU A 173 -2.32 6.34 -8.84
N TRP A 174 -2.26 7.32 -7.94
CA TRP A 174 -3.27 7.54 -6.91
C TRP A 174 -4.35 8.50 -7.40
N PHE A 175 -5.56 8.25 -6.90
CA PHE A 175 -6.76 9.05 -7.10
C PHE A 175 -7.38 9.38 -5.75
N LYS A 176 -8.01 10.54 -5.69
CA LYS A 176 -8.74 11.02 -4.53
C LYS A 176 -10.24 10.98 -4.81
N PRO A 177 -11.09 10.54 -3.87
CA PRO A 177 -12.54 10.69 -4.00
C PRO A 177 -12.94 12.15 -4.29
N THR A 178 -13.87 12.35 -5.23
CA THR A 178 -14.30 13.68 -5.70
C THR A 178 -15.34 14.35 -4.81
N ASP A 179 -15.93 13.62 -3.87
CA ASP A 179 -16.97 14.08 -2.95
C ASP A 179 -16.45 15.00 -1.82
N GLY A 180 -15.14 15.26 -1.78
CA GLY A 180 -14.51 16.12 -0.78
C GLY A 180 -14.42 15.49 0.62
N SER A 181 -14.82 14.22 0.77
CA SER A 181 -14.74 13.47 2.02
C SER A 181 -13.29 13.21 2.44
N ASN A 182 -12.39 13.10 1.45
CA ASN A 182 -10.98 12.84 1.70
C ASN A 182 -10.20 14.14 1.96
N LYS A 183 -9.47 14.19 3.08
CA LYS A 183 -8.67 15.36 3.50
C LYS A 183 -7.16 15.17 3.31
N THR A 184 -6.73 14.02 2.80
CA THR A 184 -5.32 13.73 2.52
C THR A 184 -4.72 14.77 1.58
N VAL A 185 -3.52 15.23 1.91
CA VAL A 185 -2.67 16.03 1.03
C VAL A 185 -2.00 15.07 0.04
N LEU A 186 -2.50 15.01 -1.19
CA LEU A 186 -1.94 14.18 -2.25
C LEU A 186 -1.11 15.05 -3.19
N ARG A 187 0.18 14.72 -3.36
CA ARG A 187 1.05 15.29 -4.40
C ARG A 187 1.63 14.17 -5.24
N GLN A 188 1.45 14.27 -6.56
CA GLN A 188 2.07 13.36 -7.52
C GLN A 188 2.85 14.21 -8.52
N THR A 189 4.14 13.95 -8.68
CA THR A 189 5.03 14.76 -9.51
C THR A 189 5.87 13.88 -10.41
N TRP A 190 5.89 14.23 -11.69
CA TRP A 190 6.69 13.57 -12.71
C TRP A 190 8.09 14.17 -12.73
N PHE A 191 9.10 13.31 -12.69
CA PHE A 191 10.51 13.66 -12.80
C PHE A 191 11.06 13.09 -14.10
N CYS A 192 11.96 13.83 -14.75
CA CYS A 192 12.69 13.32 -15.92
C CYS A 192 13.51 12.09 -15.53
N GLY A 193 13.62 11.13 -16.45
CA GLY A 193 14.29 9.86 -16.23
C GLY A 193 13.34 8.66 -16.22
N ALA A 194 13.93 7.48 -16.33
CA ALA A 194 13.29 6.18 -16.25
C ALA A 194 13.06 5.74 -14.79
N HIS A 195 12.52 4.55 -14.59
CA HIS A 195 12.11 4.04 -13.28
C HIS A 195 13.16 4.19 -12.17
N SER A 196 14.41 3.84 -12.49
CA SER A 196 15.56 3.90 -11.57
C SER A 196 16.12 5.31 -11.38
N ASP A 197 15.94 6.20 -12.35
CA ASP A 197 16.32 7.61 -12.25
C ASP A 197 15.38 8.35 -11.29
N ALA A 198 14.13 7.89 -11.18
CA ALA A 198 13.16 8.45 -10.24
C ALA A 198 13.33 7.92 -8.81
N GLY A 199 13.67 6.64 -8.64
CA GLY A 199 13.73 5.98 -7.33
C GLY A 199 15.12 5.75 -6.76
N GLY A 200 16.17 5.96 -7.55
CA GLY A 200 17.55 5.59 -7.25
C GLY A 200 17.78 4.09 -7.44
N SER A 201 18.92 3.72 -8.03
CA SER A 201 19.49 2.35 -8.02
C SER A 201 20.75 2.21 -8.88
N TYR A 202 21.11 3.24 -9.65
CA TYR A 202 22.35 3.22 -10.42
C TYR A 202 23.52 3.57 -9.51
N ASP A 203 24.67 2.91 -9.71
CA ASP A 203 25.90 3.27 -9.01
C ASP A 203 26.26 4.73 -9.36
N ASP A 204 26.82 5.48 -8.39
CA ASP A 204 27.17 6.91 -8.42
C ASP A 204 28.24 7.30 -9.48
N ALA A 205 28.09 6.82 -10.72
CA ALA A 205 29.02 7.08 -11.81
C ALA A 205 28.94 8.53 -12.30
N GLU A 206 27.83 9.23 -12.05
CA GLU A 206 27.62 10.63 -12.42
C GLU A 206 27.33 11.47 -11.17
N PRO A 207 27.98 12.65 -11.01
CA PRO A 207 27.92 13.46 -9.79
C PRO A 207 26.58 14.18 -9.53
N TYR A 208 25.57 13.97 -10.39
CA TYR A 208 24.22 14.54 -10.27
C TYR A 208 23.19 13.55 -10.82
N ASP A 209 22.76 12.58 -10.00
CA ASP A 209 21.67 11.71 -10.38
C ASP A 209 20.34 12.47 -10.22
N THR A 210 19.47 12.34 -11.22
CA THR A 210 18.08 12.77 -11.16
C THR A 210 17.32 12.23 -9.94
N SER A 211 17.77 11.10 -9.38
CA SER A 211 17.20 10.53 -8.16
C SER A 211 17.47 11.36 -6.90
N ASP A 212 18.53 12.18 -6.89
CA ASP A 212 18.79 13.12 -5.79
C ASP A 212 17.74 14.23 -5.75
N LEU A 213 17.29 14.69 -6.92
CA LEU A 213 16.26 15.72 -7.03
C LEU A 213 14.90 15.20 -6.57
N SER A 214 14.55 13.95 -6.94
CA SER A 214 13.30 13.34 -6.51
C SER A 214 13.32 13.01 -5.01
N LEU A 215 14.47 12.59 -4.46
CA LEU A 215 14.66 12.40 -3.03
C LEU A 215 14.53 13.72 -2.26
N LEU A 216 15.20 14.79 -2.72
CA LEU A 216 15.09 16.11 -2.11
C LEU A 216 13.66 16.65 -2.10
N TRP A 217 12.87 16.34 -3.13
CA TRP A 217 11.46 16.69 -3.19
C TRP A 217 10.58 15.90 -2.22
N MET A 218 10.97 14.66 -1.88
CA MET A 218 10.25 13.79 -0.95
C MET A 218 10.44 14.22 0.52
N LEU A 219 11.61 14.77 0.85
CA LEU A 219 11.99 15.26 2.18
C LEU A 219 11.35 16.61 2.52
#